data_AF-G2PH72-F1
#
_entry.id   AF-G2PH72-F1
#
_cell.length_a   1.000
_cell.length_b   1.000
_cell.length_c   1.000
_cell.angle_alpha   90.00
_cell.angle_beta   90.00
_cell.angle_gamma   90.00
#
_symmetry.space_group_name_H-M   'P 1'
#
loop_
_entity.id
_entity.type
_entity.pdbx_description
1 polymer ?
#
loop_
_entity_poly.entity_id
_entity_poly.type
_entity_poly.pdbx_seq_one_letter_code
_entity_poly.pdbx_strand_id
1 'polypeptide(L)'
;MVLARSGKGRSLLRQQAHNTPAPPCPLAGRACEATRTPLSGPGWGMGRSIDPSCSPQEAHITRELTLICQECSRPISDDVGYLWAHTAKMNAVQRTERAWQERHADADGSLSFDLAGLLENPDLEKVSWQAHHRDRDPAREASHYRIAADKLRTRADLLEWTAHPMEKAWLRSTDWRDVLREARSGGKRLAATAL
;
A
#
# COMPACT_ATOMS: atom_id res chain seq x y z
N MET A 1 -9.99 -58.62 -7.41
CA MET A 1 -10.07 -57.98 -8.74
C MET A 1 -9.35 -56.65 -8.63
N VAL A 2 -8.12 -56.58 -9.16
CA VAL A 2 -7.22 -55.43 -9.07
C VAL A 2 -7.27 -54.71 -10.41
N LEU A 3 -7.63 -53.43 -10.44
CA LEU A 3 -7.32 -52.54 -11.55
C LEU A 3 -6.75 -51.23 -10.99
N ALA A 4 -5.46 -51.07 -11.25
CA ALA A 4 -4.67 -49.86 -11.03
C ALA A 4 -4.58 -49.06 -12.34
N ARG A 5 -4.04 -47.83 -12.19
CA ARG A 5 -3.52 -46.87 -13.20
C ARG A 5 -4.51 -45.78 -13.62
N SER A 6 -4.09 -44.56 -13.95
CA SER A 6 -2.87 -43.78 -13.78
C SER A 6 -3.18 -42.46 -14.50
N GLY A 7 -2.91 -41.30 -13.88
CA GLY A 7 -3.19 -40.01 -14.53
C GLY A 7 -2.42 -38.86 -13.89
N LYS A 8 -1.11 -38.84 -14.12
CA LYS A 8 -0.24 -37.68 -13.85
C LYS A 8 -0.60 -36.53 -14.80
N GLY A 9 -1.07 -35.41 -14.25
CA GLY A 9 -1.14 -34.12 -14.94
C GLY A 9 -0.32 -33.08 -14.19
N ARG A 10 0.99 -33.00 -14.47
CA ARG A 10 1.85 -31.90 -14.02
C ARG A 10 1.48 -30.65 -14.82
N SER A 11 0.81 -29.68 -14.20
CA SER A 11 0.69 -28.33 -14.76
C SER A 11 1.77 -27.44 -14.14
N LEU A 12 2.85 -27.25 -14.89
CA LEU A 12 3.87 -26.23 -14.64
C LEU A 12 3.29 -24.88 -15.07
N LEU A 13 2.61 -24.17 -14.17
CA LEU A 13 2.30 -22.76 -14.40
C LEU A 13 3.49 -21.90 -13.96
N ARG A 14 4.22 -21.44 -14.99
CA ARG A 14 5.05 -20.23 -15.06
C ARG A 14 4.87 -19.27 -13.86
N GLN A 15 5.87 -19.22 -12.99
CA GLN A 15 6.15 -18.07 -12.14
C GLN A 15 6.61 -16.93 -13.05
N GLN A 16 5.81 -15.87 -13.16
CA GLN A 16 6.28 -14.58 -13.68
C GLN A 16 6.73 -13.73 -12.50
N ALA A 17 8.03 -13.74 -12.23
CA ALA A 17 8.67 -12.71 -11.43
C ALA A 17 8.87 -11.48 -12.33
N HIS A 18 7.97 -10.51 -12.24
CA HIS A 18 8.18 -9.18 -12.80
C HIS A 18 9.03 -8.37 -11.82
N ASN A 19 10.34 -8.56 -11.87
CA ASN A 19 11.31 -7.61 -11.34
C ASN A 19 11.52 -6.52 -12.39
N THR A 20 10.70 -5.46 -12.35
CA THR A 20 10.95 -4.26 -13.13
C THR A 20 11.96 -3.39 -12.36
N PRO A 21 13.16 -3.10 -12.91
CA PRO A 21 14.05 -2.11 -12.31
C PRO A 21 13.42 -0.71 -12.41
N ALA A 22 13.52 0.06 -11.32
CA ALA A 22 13.09 1.46 -11.30
C ALA A 22 13.90 2.30 -12.31
N PRO A 23 13.28 3.31 -12.96
CA PRO A 23 14.01 4.24 -13.80
C PRO A 23 15.00 5.09 -12.96
N PRO A 24 16.17 5.44 -13.49
CA PRO A 24 17.09 6.35 -12.81
C PRO A 24 16.48 7.76 -12.72
N CYS A 25 16.51 8.35 -11.53
CA CYS A 25 16.21 9.76 -11.31
C CYS A 25 17.16 10.64 -12.14
N PRO A 26 16.68 11.52 -13.02
CA PRO A 26 17.47 12.64 -13.47
C PRO A 26 17.34 13.78 -12.45
N LEU A 27 18.35 14.66 -12.41
CA LEU A 27 18.42 15.91 -11.66
C LEU A 27 19.17 15.84 -10.32
N ALA A 28 20.44 15.45 -10.41
CA ALA A 28 21.48 16.14 -9.64
C ALA A 28 21.82 17.46 -10.36
N GLY A 29 21.89 18.54 -9.59
CA GLY A 29 22.66 19.74 -9.96
C GLY A 29 21.85 20.91 -10.50
N ARG A 30 21.40 21.79 -9.60
CA ARG A 30 21.40 23.24 -9.85
C ARG A 30 21.57 23.98 -8.53
N ALA A 31 22.74 24.58 -8.38
CA ALA A 31 23.07 25.53 -7.33
C ALA A 31 22.20 26.79 -7.51
N CYS A 32 21.51 27.20 -6.44
CA CYS A 32 20.86 28.49 -6.36
C CYS A 32 21.86 29.53 -5.88
N GLU A 33 22.62 30.14 -6.79
CA GLU A 33 23.23 31.44 -6.53
C GLU A 33 22.18 32.53 -6.81
N ALA A 34 21.60 33.07 -5.74
CA ALA A 34 20.75 34.25 -5.80
C ALA A 34 21.61 35.50 -5.62
N THR A 35 22.10 36.06 -6.72
CA THR A 35 22.72 37.39 -6.75
C THR A 35 21.63 38.43 -6.49
N ARG A 36 21.66 39.07 -5.31
CA ARG A 36 20.83 40.24 -5.00
C ARG A 36 21.29 41.41 -5.86
N THR A 37 20.42 41.89 -6.75
CA THR A 37 20.55 43.21 -7.38
C THR A 37 19.48 44.13 -6.78
N PRO A 38 19.84 45.26 -6.15
CA PRO A 38 18.86 46.25 -5.72
C PRO A 38 18.54 47.18 -6.90
N LEU A 39 17.31 47.12 -7.41
CA LEU A 39 16.76 48.18 -8.26
C LEU A 39 15.86 49.06 -7.40
N SER A 40 16.38 50.24 -7.06
CA SER A 40 15.62 51.34 -6.47
C SER A 40 14.64 51.89 -7.50
N GLY A 41 13.34 51.77 -7.23
CA GLY A 41 12.28 52.45 -7.95
C GLY A 41 11.08 52.74 -7.03
N PRO A 42 10.55 53.97 -6.99
CA PRO A 42 9.36 54.27 -6.21
C PRO A 42 8.12 53.94 -7.04
N GLY A 43 7.51 52.78 -6.77
CA GLY A 43 6.30 52.32 -7.44
C GLY A 43 5.33 51.72 -6.44
N TRP A 44 4.29 52.49 -6.12
CA TRP A 44 3.13 52.03 -5.34
C TRP A 44 2.44 50.90 -6.10
N GLY A 45 2.66 49.67 -5.67
CA GLY A 45 1.95 48.49 -6.14
C GLY A 45 1.71 47.57 -4.96
N MET A 46 0.44 47.40 -4.59
CA MET A 46 0.01 46.42 -3.59
C MET A 46 0.23 44.99 -4.10
N GLY A 47 1.49 44.58 -4.22
CA GLY A 47 1.87 43.18 -4.35
C GLY A 47 1.74 42.56 -2.97
N ARG A 48 0.69 41.75 -2.77
CA ARG A 48 0.70 40.77 -1.67
C ARG A 48 1.91 39.89 -1.90
N SER A 49 2.99 40.18 -1.19
CA SER A 49 4.11 39.27 -1.01
C SER A 49 3.52 38.04 -0.33
N ILE A 50 3.24 37.00 -1.11
CA ILE A 50 2.94 35.68 -0.57
C ILE A 50 4.28 35.22 -0.03
N ASP A 51 4.49 35.40 1.27
CA ASP A 51 5.62 34.76 1.93
C ASP A 51 5.56 33.27 1.59
N PRO A 52 6.64 32.65 1.07
CA PRO A 52 6.74 31.19 0.92
C PRO A 52 6.93 30.54 2.30
N SER A 53 6.24 31.06 3.30
CA SER A 53 6.13 30.50 4.64
C SER A 53 5.40 29.18 4.51
N CYS A 54 6.19 28.12 4.37
CA CYS A 54 5.93 26.76 4.80
C CYS A 54 4.42 26.47 4.94
N SER A 55 3.78 26.11 3.84
CA SER A 55 2.39 25.70 3.91
C SER A 55 2.31 24.53 4.91
N PRO A 56 1.43 24.58 5.92
CA PRO A 56 1.30 23.51 6.93
C PRO A 56 1.17 22.11 6.30
N GLN A 57 0.65 22.05 5.08
CA GLN A 57 0.47 20.85 4.28
C GLN A 57 1.78 20.15 3.87
N GLU A 58 2.85 20.89 3.56
CA GLU A 58 4.15 20.29 3.20
C GLU A 58 4.79 19.59 4.40
N ALA A 59 4.69 20.17 5.59
CA ALA A 59 5.20 19.58 6.84
C ALA A 59 4.47 18.30 7.26
N HIS A 60 3.23 18.09 6.80
CA HIS A 60 2.46 16.88 7.11
C HIS A 60 2.82 15.67 6.23
N ILE A 61 3.39 15.90 5.04
CA ILE A 61 3.79 14.86 4.08
C ILE A 61 5.20 14.33 4.38
N THR A 62 6.07 15.17 4.93
CA THR A 62 7.45 14.82 5.31
C THR A 62 7.58 14.12 6.66
N ARG A 63 6.48 13.88 7.38
CA ARG A 63 6.54 13.17 8.66
C ARG A 63 7.09 11.76 8.49
N GLU A 64 8.00 11.41 9.38
CA GLU A 64 8.60 10.09 9.43
C GLU A 64 7.58 9.03 9.83
N LEU A 65 7.64 7.92 9.11
CA LEU A 65 6.91 6.70 9.38
C LEU A 65 7.89 5.62 9.79
N THR A 66 7.50 4.86 10.81
CA THR A 66 8.26 3.70 11.26
C THR A 66 7.33 2.50 11.32
N LEU A 67 7.68 1.44 10.60
CA LEU A 67 6.97 0.18 10.73
C LEU A 67 7.27 -0.46 12.08
N ILE A 68 6.23 -0.98 12.72
CA ILE A 68 6.30 -1.70 13.99
C ILE A 68 6.05 -3.18 13.71
N CYS A 69 7.02 -4.02 14.06
CA CYS A 69 6.91 -5.46 13.89
C CYS A 69 5.81 -6.00 14.81
N GLN A 70 4.84 -6.71 14.26
CA GLN A 70 3.69 -7.21 15.03
C GLN A 70 4.05 -8.39 15.94
N GLU A 71 5.17 -9.07 15.68
CA GLU A 71 5.66 -10.18 16.50
C GLU A 71 6.43 -9.71 17.73
N CYS A 72 7.38 -8.79 17.56
CA CYS A 72 8.26 -8.34 18.65
C CYS A 72 7.94 -6.94 19.18
N SER A 73 6.97 -6.24 18.58
CA SER A 73 6.56 -4.86 18.89
C SER A 73 7.68 -3.83 18.83
N ARG A 74 8.79 -4.14 18.14
CA ARG A 74 9.92 -3.22 17.94
C ARG A 74 9.85 -2.55 16.58
N PRO A 75 10.40 -1.33 16.45
CA PRO A 75 10.64 -0.71 15.17
C PRO A 75 11.37 -1.64 14.19
N ILE A 76 10.96 -1.60 12.93
CA ILE A 76 11.69 -2.21 11.82
C ILE A 76 12.62 -1.14 11.26
N SER A 77 13.84 -1.09 11.79
CA SER A 77 14.96 -0.30 11.26
C SER A 77 15.81 -1.15 10.30
N ASP A 78 16.66 -0.49 9.50
CA ASP A 78 17.79 -1.09 8.78
C ASP A 78 17.43 -2.01 7.60
N ASP A 79 16.30 -1.75 6.93
CA ASP A 79 15.87 -2.43 5.69
C ASP A 79 15.60 -3.95 5.85
N VAL A 80 15.60 -4.47 7.09
CA VAL A 80 15.37 -5.90 7.40
C VAL A 80 13.91 -6.18 7.79
N GLY A 81 12.97 -5.76 6.94
CA GLY A 81 11.55 -6.08 7.13
C GLY A 81 10.66 -5.52 6.05
N TYR A 82 9.37 -5.80 6.18
CA TYR A 82 8.39 -5.45 5.16
C TYR A 82 6.97 -5.38 5.73
N LEU A 83 6.16 -4.57 5.06
CA LEU A 83 4.70 -4.58 5.15
C LEU A 83 4.17 -5.53 4.08
N TRP A 84 3.25 -6.44 4.44
CA TRP A 84 2.83 -7.50 3.53
C TRP A 84 1.38 -7.94 3.69
N ALA A 85 0.81 -8.50 2.62
CA ALA A 85 -0.51 -9.13 2.61
C ALA A 85 -0.46 -10.52 1.93
N HIS A 86 -1.19 -11.50 2.46
CA HIS A 86 -1.23 -12.87 1.94
C HIS A 86 -1.94 -12.94 0.58
N THR A 87 -1.22 -13.23 -0.50
CA THR A 87 -1.79 -13.33 -1.85
C THR A 87 -2.83 -14.44 -1.95
N ALA A 88 -2.57 -15.59 -1.32
CA ALA A 88 -3.51 -16.71 -1.33
C ALA A 88 -4.85 -16.35 -0.65
N LYS A 89 -4.81 -15.62 0.47
CA LYS A 89 -6.02 -15.13 1.15
C LYS A 89 -6.74 -14.08 0.30
N MET A 90 -6.02 -13.15 -0.32
CA MET A 90 -6.61 -12.13 -1.20
C MET A 90 -7.36 -12.78 -2.36
N ASN A 91 -6.75 -13.78 -3.01
CA ASN A 91 -7.38 -14.52 -4.09
C ASN A 91 -8.60 -15.33 -3.61
N ALA A 92 -8.56 -15.89 -2.40
CA ALA A 92 -9.70 -16.60 -1.83
C ALA A 92 -10.89 -15.66 -1.58
N VAL A 93 -10.65 -14.50 -0.97
CA VAL A 93 -11.67 -13.48 -0.75
C VAL A 93 -12.28 -13.01 -2.07
N GLN A 94 -11.46 -12.75 -3.10
CA GLN A 94 -11.96 -12.36 -4.42
C GLN A 94 -12.82 -13.44 -5.09
N ARG A 95 -12.48 -14.73 -4.94
CA ARG A 95 -13.30 -15.82 -5.46
C ARG A 95 -14.63 -15.92 -4.73
N THR A 96 -14.63 -15.77 -3.41
CA THR A 96 -15.87 -15.77 -2.62
C THR A 96 -16.74 -14.57 -2.96
N GLU A 97 -16.15 -13.37 -3.09
CA GLU A 97 -16.85 -12.15 -3.52
C GLU A 97 -17.49 -12.35 -4.89
N ARG A 98 -16.74 -12.89 -5.87
CA ARG A 98 -17.26 -13.17 -7.20
C ARG A 98 -18.39 -14.20 -7.18
N ALA A 99 -18.23 -15.30 -6.45
CA ALA A 99 -19.26 -16.32 -6.34
C ALA A 99 -20.52 -15.82 -5.60
N TRP A 100 -20.37 -14.85 -4.70
CA TRP A 100 -21.51 -14.17 -4.10
C TRP A 100 -22.18 -13.22 -5.10
N GLN A 101 -21.42 -12.43 -5.85
CA GLN A 101 -21.95 -11.54 -6.90
C GLN A 101 -22.69 -12.33 -7.98
N GLU A 102 -22.15 -13.44 -8.47
CA GLU A 102 -22.77 -14.29 -9.48
C GLU A 102 -24.11 -14.88 -9.02
N ARG A 103 -24.29 -15.14 -7.71
CA ARG A 103 -25.56 -15.61 -7.15
C ARG A 103 -26.62 -14.52 -7.01
N HIS A 104 -26.20 -13.25 -7.00
CA HIS A 104 -27.06 -12.08 -6.78
C HIS A 104 -27.08 -11.14 -7.99
N ALA A 105 -26.60 -11.61 -9.14
CA ALA A 105 -26.67 -10.86 -10.38
C ALA A 105 -27.99 -11.21 -11.10
N ASP A 106 -28.72 -10.17 -11.51
CA ASP A 106 -29.88 -10.31 -12.38
C ASP A 106 -29.46 -10.65 -13.82
N ALA A 107 -30.43 -10.96 -14.68
CA ALA A 107 -30.19 -11.34 -16.07
C ALA A 107 -29.46 -10.27 -16.91
N ASP A 108 -29.52 -9.00 -16.50
CA ASP A 108 -28.82 -7.88 -17.12
C ASP A 108 -27.44 -7.59 -16.48
N GLY A 109 -27.03 -8.38 -15.48
CA GLY A 109 -25.79 -8.22 -14.74
C GLY A 109 -25.84 -7.13 -13.66
N SER A 110 -26.99 -6.51 -13.41
CA SER A 110 -27.18 -5.65 -12.25
C SER A 110 -27.20 -6.49 -10.98
N LEU A 111 -26.70 -5.92 -9.88
CA LEU A 111 -26.71 -6.60 -8.60
C LEU A 111 -28.02 -6.28 -7.89
N SER A 112 -28.81 -7.32 -7.62
CA SER A 112 -30.06 -7.23 -6.89
C SER A 112 -29.93 -7.98 -5.58
N PHE A 113 -30.02 -7.25 -4.48
CA PHE A 113 -30.01 -7.81 -3.14
C PHE A 113 -31.26 -7.34 -2.42
N ASP A 114 -32.00 -8.28 -1.84
CA ASP A 114 -32.90 -7.93 -0.74
C ASP A 114 -32.06 -7.67 0.54
N LEU A 115 -32.72 -7.17 1.59
CA LEU A 115 -32.06 -6.88 2.86
C LEU A 115 -31.40 -8.14 3.46
N ALA A 116 -31.94 -9.34 3.18
CA ALA A 116 -31.36 -10.60 3.61
C ALA A 116 -30.06 -10.93 2.85
N GLY A 117 -30.03 -10.75 1.53
CA GLY A 117 -28.84 -10.91 0.69
C GLY A 117 -27.71 -9.94 1.05
N LEU A 118 -28.05 -8.74 1.54
CA LEU A 118 -27.06 -7.79 2.06
C LEU A 118 -26.45 -8.25 3.41
N LEU A 119 -27.25 -8.91 4.26
CA LEU A 119 -26.80 -9.49 5.53
C LEU A 119 -26.10 -10.85 5.34
N GLU A 120 -26.42 -11.56 4.26
CA GLU A 120 -25.70 -12.75 3.78
C GLU A 120 -24.44 -12.41 3.00
N ASN A 121 -24.18 -11.13 2.73
CA ASN A 121 -22.87 -10.70 2.25
C ASN A 121 -21.89 -11.25 3.27
N PRO A 122 -20.98 -12.16 2.88
CA PRO A 122 -20.04 -12.68 3.83
C PRO A 122 -19.36 -11.46 4.46
N ASP A 123 -19.28 -11.44 5.79
CA ASP A 123 -18.27 -10.65 6.48
C ASP A 123 -16.93 -11.18 5.96
N LEU A 124 -16.57 -10.77 4.75
CA LEU A 124 -15.37 -11.16 4.04
C LEU A 124 -14.31 -10.46 4.83
N GLU A 125 -13.82 -11.17 5.83
CA GLU A 125 -12.76 -10.70 6.69
C GLU A 125 -11.65 -10.22 5.77
N LYS A 126 -11.45 -8.91 5.79
CA LYS A 126 -10.50 -8.27 4.91
C LYS A 126 -9.14 -8.84 5.21
N VAL A 127 -8.37 -9.11 4.18
CA VAL A 127 -7.01 -9.59 4.38
C VAL A 127 -6.21 -8.49 5.05
N SER A 128 -5.76 -8.77 6.28
CA SER A 128 -4.96 -7.83 7.05
C SER A 128 -3.56 -7.71 6.48
N TRP A 129 -3.13 -6.47 6.27
CA TRP A 129 -1.73 -6.12 6.10
C TRP A 129 -1.00 -6.30 7.42
N GLN A 130 0.21 -6.85 7.34
CA GLN A 130 1.04 -7.20 8.49
C GLN A 130 2.44 -6.64 8.31
N ALA A 131 3.10 -6.29 9.42
CA ALA A 131 4.45 -5.73 9.42
C ALA A 131 5.36 -6.63 10.24
N HIS A 132 6.43 -7.15 9.64
CA HIS A 132 7.36 -8.06 10.31
C HIS A 132 8.80 -7.78 9.89
N HIS A 133 9.73 -7.99 10.83
CA HIS A 133 11.13 -8.24 10.46
C HIS A 133 11.20 -9.52 9.64
N ARG A 134 12.16 -9.60 8.71
CA ARG A 134 12.33 -10.77 7.83
C ARG A 134 12.43 -12.09 8.59
N ASP A 135 13.14 -12.09 9.71
CA ASP A 135 13.39 -13.30 10.51
C ASP A 135 12.28 -13.58 11.54
N ARG A 136 11.31 -12.66 11.65
CA ARG A 136 10.16 -12.75 12.55
C ARG A 136 8.84 -12.89 11.78
N ASP A 137 8.91 -13.14 10.47
CA ASP A 137 7.73 -13.40 9.65
C ASP A 137 7.28 -14.85 9.83
N PRO A 138 6.12 -15.11 10.47
CA PRO A 138 5.61 -16.47 10.65
C PRO A 138 5.23 -17.15 9.32
N ALA A 139 5.13 -16.37 8.24
CA ALA A 139 4.73 -16.82 6.92
C ALA A 139 5.84 -16.58 5.87
N ARG A 140 7.10 -16.51 6.26
CA ARG A 140 8.25 -16.16 5.38
C ARG A 140 8.28 -16.85 4.02
N GLU A 141 7.87 -18.13 3.95
CA GLU A 141 7.90 -18.95 2.74
C GLU A 141 6.59 -18.95 1.93
N ALA A 142 5.53 -18.32 2.41
CA ALA A 142 4.26 -18.25 1.68
C ALA A 142 4.32 -17.18 0.56
N SER A 143 3.26 -17.13 -0.26
CA SER A 143 3.13 -16.11 -1.31
C SER A 143 2.53 -14.83 -0.72
N HIS A 144 3.26 -13.72 -0.83
CA HIS A 144 2.85 -12.41 -0.33
C HIS A 144 3.09 -11.32 -1.34
N TYR A 145 2.23 -10.32 -1.30
CA TYR A 145 2.60 -8.99 -1.77
C TYR A 145 3.38 -8.31 -0.64
N ARG A 146 4.60 -7.81 -0.92
CA ARG A 146 5.51 -7.22 0.07
C ARG A 146 5.95 -5.83 -0.37
N ILE A 147 5.98 -4.90 0.57
CA ILE A 147 6.58 -3.57 0.44
C ILE A 147 7.68 -3.50 1.48
N ALA A 148 8.93 -3.33 1.05
CA ALA A 148 10.06 -3.27 1.95
C ALA A 148 9.98 -2.02 2.86
N ALA A 149 10.53 -2.12 4.06
CA ALA A 149 10.44 -1.04 5.06
C ALA A 149 11.15 0.25 4.62
N ASP A 150 12.24 0.11 3.86
CA ASP A 150 13.04 1.19 3.28
C ASP A 150 12.24 2.11 2.34
N LYS A 151 11.21 1.54 1.72
CA LYS A 151 10.26 2.21 0.81
C LYS A 151 9.12 2.93 1.52
N LEU A 152 9.03 2.85 2.85
CA LEU A 152 7.92 3.37 3.64
C LEU A 152 8.42 4.25 4.81
N ARG A 153 9.48 5.04 4.58
CA ARG A 153 10.13 5.86 5.60
C ARG A 153 9.37 7.15 5.90
N THR A 154 8.59 7.65 4.96
CA THR A 154 7.78 8.86 5.12
C THR A 154 6.35 8.63 4.67
N ARG A 155 5.45 9.55 5.05
CA ARG A 155 4.08 9.55 4.52
C ARG A 155 4.03 9.78 3.01
N ALA A 156 4.96 10.57 2.48
CA ALA A 156 5.12 10.75 1.03
C ALA A 156 5.39 9.39 0.36
N ASP A 157 6.35 8.63 0.89
CA ASP A 157 6.72 7.33 0.31
C ASP A 157 5.53 6.36 0.36
N LEU A 158 4.78 6.33 1.47
CA LEU A 158 3.57 5.50 1.56
C LEU A 158 2.51 5.90 0.54
N LEU A 159 2.30 7.20 0.30
CA LEU A 159 1.33 7.69 -0.67
C LEU A 159 1.76 7.39 -2.10
N GLU A 160 3.05 7.57 -2.43
CA GLU A 160 3.61 7.17 -3.71
C GLU A 160 3.43 5.65 -3.91
N TRP A 161 3.77 4.86 -2.90
CA TRP A 161 3.57 3.42 -2.95
C TRP A 161 2.11 3.01 -3.03
N THR A 162 1.16 3.81 -2.52
CA THR A 162 -0.28 3.53 -2.60
C THR A 162 -0.78 3.45 -4.04
N ALA A 163 -0.16 4.19 -4.97
CA ALA A 163 -0.50 4.10 -6.38
C ALA A 163 -0.35 2.66 -6.92
N HIS A 164 0.69 1.94 -6.50
CA HIS A 164 0.95 0.59 -6.99
C HIS A 164 -0.12 -0.45 -6.60
N PRO A 165 -0.54 -0.58 -5.32
CA PRO A 165 -1.68 -1.42 -4.96
C PRO A 165 -3.00 -0.93 -5.55
N MET A 166 -3.19 0.38 -5.76
CA MET A 166 -4.45 0.90 -6.33
C MET A 166 -4.74 0.41 -7.74
N GLU A 167 -3.70 0.08 -8.52
CA GLU A 167 -3.85 -0.58 -9.81
C GLU A 167 -4.36 -2.03 -9.70
N LYS A 168 -4.42 -2.59 -8.49
CA LYS A 168 -4.73 -4.00 -8.28
C LYS A 168 -6.15 -4.17 -7.77
N ALA A 169 -6.93 -4.98 -8.51
CA ALA A 169 -8.31 -5.29 -8.16
C ALA A 169 -8.46 -5.95 -6.77
N TRP A 170 -7.40 -6.56 -6.22
CA TRP A 170 -7.44 -7.20 -4.90
C TRP A 170 -7.32 -6.24 -3.72
N LEU A 171 -6.93 -4.97 -3.94
CA LEU A 171 -6.73 -4.01 -2.86
C LEU A 171 -8.00 -3.80 -2.02
N ARG A 172 -9.17 -3.79 -2.69
CA ARG A 172 -10.49 -3.62 -2.04
C ARG A 172 -10.80 -4.71 -1.01
N SER A 173 -10.19 -5.88 -1.16
CA SER A 173 -10.35 -7.05 -0.28
C SER A 173 -9.37 -7.04 0.90
N THR A 174 -8.65 -5.95 1.11
CA THR A 174 -7.66 -5.78 2.19
C THR A 174 -8.01 -4.64 3.13
N ASP A 175 -7.38 -4.59 4.29
CA ASP A 175 -7.48 -3.49 5.25
C ASP A 175 -6.54 -2.30 4.94
N TRP A 176 -6.16 -2.11 3.66
CA TRP A 176 -5.25 -1.01 3.26
C TRP A 176 -5.72 0.38 3.72
N ARG A 177 -7.04 0.61 3.78
CA ARG A 177 -7.62 1.84 4.33
C ARG A 177 -7.19 2.07 5.79
N ASP A 178 -7.09 1.00 6.57
CA ASP A 178 -6.68 1.06 7.96
C ASP A 178 -5.17 1.33 8.06
N VAL A 179 -4.34 0.78 7.16
CA VAL A 179 -2.92 1.16 7.03
C VAL A 179 -2.76 2.67 6.80
N LEU A 180 -3.53 3.25 5.87
CA LEU A 180 -3.51 4.69 5.61
C LEU A 180 -3.96 5.52 6.81
N ARG A 181 -4.96 5.03 7.58
CA ARG A 181 -5.39 5.68 8.82
C ARG A 181 -4.29 5.67 9.87
N GLU A 182 -3.63 4.52 10.07
CA GLU A 182 -2.50 4.37 10.99
C GLU A 182 -1.33 5.27 10.61
N ALA A 183 -1.04 5.46 9.31
CA ALA A 183 -0.01 6.41 8.89
C ALA A 183 -0.30 7.86 9.34
N ARG A 184 -1.59 8.23 9.45
CA ARG A 184 -2.01 9.56 9.89
C ARG A 184 -1.89 9.76 11.40
N SER A 185 -2.26 8.75 12.19
CA SER A 185 -2.43 8.87 13.65
C SER A 185 -1.47 8.04 14.49
N GLY A 186 -0.65 7.18 13.87
CA GLY A 186 -0.06 6.02 14.53
C GLY A 186 -1.08 4.88 14.69
N GLY A 187 -0.57 3.68 14.95
CA GLY A 187 -1.36 2.47 15.17
C GLY A 187 -0.50 1.23 15.39
N LYS A 188 -1.08 0.05 15.13
CA LYS A 188 -0.44 -1.24 15.42
C LYS A 188 0.79 -1.51 14.54
N ARG A 189 0.76 -1.08 13.27
CA ARG A 189 1.81 -1.40 12.29
C ARG A 189 2.69 -0.21 11.98
N LEU A 190 2.20 1.00 12.22
CA LEU A 190 2.86 2.24 11.84
C LEU A 190 2.89 3.16 13.05
N ALA A 191 4.08 3.61 13.43
CA ALA A 191 4.25 4.79 14.25
C ALA A 191 4.47 5.99 13.31
N ALA A 192 3.82 7.12 13.62
CA ALA A 192 4.01 8.36 12.90
C ALA A 192 4.58 9.40 13.88
N THR A 193 5.78 9.88 13.60
CA THR A 193 6.46 10.86 14.46
C THR A 193 6.31 12.24 13.87
N ALA A 194 6.01 13.23 14.71
CA ALA A 194 6.13 14.63 14.32
C ALA A 194 7.61 15.02 14.45
N LEU A 195 8.19 15.51 13.34
CA LEU A 195 9.50 16.18 13.37
C LEU A 195 9.42 17.45 14.22
#